data_AF-A0A9W6S5Z8-F1
#
_entry.id   AF-A0A9W6S5Z8-F1
#
_cell.length_a   1.000
_cell.length_b   1.000
_cell.length_c   1.000
_cell.angle_alpha   90.00
_cell.angle_beta   90.00
_cell.angle_gamma   90.00
#
_symmetry.space_group_name_H-M   'P 1'
#
loop_
_entity.id
_entity.type
_entity.pdbx_description
1 polymer ?
#
loop_
_entity_poly.entity_id
_entity_poly.type
_entity_poly.pdbx_seq_one_letter_code
_entity_poly.pdbx_strand_id
1 'polypeptide(L)'
;MKTLINVATGASAAMVVVTADMALPRVLAGLTTAGLVSVADRPKTGRARPISLTPAGRTLLDQAHTIVLETEERMLAGLPPGEVRRLAALPTACAENLS
;
A
#
# COMPACT_ATOMS: atom_id res chain seq x y z
N MET A 1 -12.71 13.24 9.29
CA MET A 1 -11.78 14.17 8.62
C MET A 1 -10.77 13.31 7.87
N LYS A 2 -11.01 13.00 6.59
CA LYS A 2 -10.19 12.04 5.81
C LYS A 2 -8.84 12.68 5.47
N THR A 3 -7.79 12.31 6.19
CA THR A 3 -6.42 12.69 5.81
C THR A 3 -5.98 11.79 4.66
N LEU A 4 -6.27 12.22 3.43
CA LEU A 4 -5.69 11.64 2.22
C LEU A 4 -4.23 12.08 2.15
N ILE A 5 -3.30 11.17 2.47
CA ILE A 5 -1.89 11.37 2.16
C ILE A 5 -1.69 10.97 0.71
N ASN A 6 -1.49 11.96 -0.16
CA ASN A 6 -1.07 11.75 -1.54
C ASN A 6 0.42 11.37 -1.53
N VAL A 7 0.72 10.08 -1.58
CA VAL A 7 2.08 9.59 -1.89
C VAL A 7 2.26 9.76 -3.39
N ALA A 8 2.87 10.86 -3.79
CA ALA A 8 3.23 11.10 -5.19
C ALA A 8 4.48 10.28 -5.53
N THR A 9 4.29 9.08 -6.07
CA THR A 9 5.28 8.34 -6.85
C THR A 9 5.33 8.94 -8.25
N GLY A 10 6.51 9.31 -8.73
CA GLY A 10 6.69 9.60 -10.16
C GLY A 10 6.29 8.38 -10.98
N ALA A 11 5.36 8.58 -11.93
CA ALA A 11 4.63 7.58 -12.73
C ALA A 11 3.49 6.83 -11.98
N SER A 12 2.29 7.40 -12.06
CA SER A 12 0.94 6.81 -11.96
C SER A 12 0.79 5.43 -11.30
N ALA A 13 0.85 5.37 -9.97
CA ALA A 13 0.08 4.40 -9.17
C ALA A 13 -0.12 4.99 -7.78
N ALA A 14 -1.36 5.42 -7.47
CA ALA A 14 -1.71 5.86 -6.12
C ALA A 14 -1.80 4.62 -5.22
N MET A 15 -0.84 4.44 -4.32
CA MET A 15 -0.91 3.39 -3.29
C MET A 15 -1.96 3.78 -2.26
N VAL A 16 -3.03 2.99 -2.14
CA VAL A 16 -4.03 3.17 -1.08
C VAL A 16 -3.55 2.39 0.15
N VAL A 17 -3.16 3.12 1.19
CA VAL A 17 -2.84 2.53 2.50
C VAL A 17 -4.10 2.56 3.36
N VAL A 18 -4.72 1.40 3.57
CA VAL A 18 -5.87 1.27 4.47
C VAL A 18 -5.36 1.02 5.87
N THR A 19 -5.21 2.09 6.64
CA THR A 19 -4.86 2.03 8.07
C THR A 19 -5.91 2.77 8.87
N ALA A 20 -6.16 2.33 10.11
CA ALA A 20 -6.87 3.18 11.08
C ALA A 20 -6.15 4.53 11.20
N ASP A 21 -6.90 5.63 11.35
CA ASP A 21 -6.35 7.01 11.36
C ASP A 21 -5.20 7.18 12.37
N MET A 22 -5.27 6.47 13.51
CA MET A 22 -4.24 6.51 14.55
C MET A 22 -2.97 5.70 14.23
N ALA A 23 -3.04 4.77 13.29
CA ALA A 23 -1.91 3.93 12.91
C ALA A 23 -1.01 4.62 11.87
N LEU A 24 -1.57 5.46 11.00
CA LEU A 24 -0.83 6.09 9.90
C LEU A 24 0.36 6.95 10.38
N PRO A 25 0.24 7.82 11.40
CA PRO A 25 1.38 8.59 11.90
C PRO A 25 2.52 7.69 12.42
N ARG A 26 2.17 6.59 13.11
CA ARG A 26 3.16 5.64 13.64
C ARG A 26 3.87 4.88 12.52
N VAL A 27 3.13 4.43 11.51
CA VAL A 27 3.70 3.77 10.34
C VAL A 27 4.65 4.71 9.61
N LEU A 28 4.24 5.95 9.35
CA LEU A 28 5.09 6.93 8.67
C LEU A 28 6.34 7.30 9.47
N ALA A 29 6.22 7.42 10.79
CA ALA A 29 7.37 7.63 11.66
C ALA A 29 8.37 6.47 11.53
N GLY A 30 7.90 5.22 11.63
CA GLY A 30 8.74 4.03 11.46
C GLY A 30 9.43 3.97 10.10
N LEU A 31 8.70 4.23 9.02
CA LEU A 31 9.26 4.24 7.66
C LEU A 31 10.29 5.36 7.46
N THR A 32 10.08 6.52 8.10
CA THR A 32 11.02 7.65 8.04
C THR A 32 12.28 7.33 8.82
N THR A 33 12.15 6.80 10.05
CA THR A 33 13.29 6.36 10.88
C THR A 33 14.11 5.27 10.18
N ALA A 34 13.46 4.38 9.43
CA ALA A 34 14.13 3.36 8.64
C ALA A 34 14.75 3.88 7.33
N GLY A 35 14.58 5.17 6.99
CA GLY A 35 15.11 5.76 5.76
C GLY A 35 14.42 5.29 4.47
N LEU A 36 13.23 4.71 4.58
CA LEU A 36 12.47 4.14 3.45
C LEU A 36 11.57 5.17 2.76
N VAL A 37 11.22 6.25 3.48
CA VAL A 37 10.46 7.37 2.93
C VAL A 37 11.14 8.69 3.29
N SER A 38 10.99 9.68 2.40
CA SER A 38 11.36 11.07 2.63
C SER A 38 10.11 11.94 2.71
N VAL A 39 10.08 12.85 3.68
CA VAL A 39 9.02 13.85 3.83
C VAL A 39 9.59 15.20 3.39
N ALA A 40 8.98 15.85 2.40
CA ALA A 40 9.47 17.14 1.91
C ALA A 40 9.51 18.20 3.03
N ASP A 41 10.55 19.03 3.08
CA ASP A 41 10.71 20.05 4.13
C ASP A 41 9.63 21.13 4.08
N ARG A 42 9.08 21.41 2.90
CA ARG A 42 8.03 22.40 2.68
C ARG A 42 6.83 21.82 1.93
N PRO A 43 5.61 22.28 2.24
CA PRO A 43 4.44 22.02 1.41
C PRO A 43 4.63 22.60 0.01
N LYS A 44 4.13 21.90 -1.02
CA LYS A 44 4.02 22.47 -2.38
C LYS A 44 2.80 23.38 -2.51
N THR A 45 1.68 23.03 -1.84
CA THR A 45 0.46 23.82 -1.69
C THR A 45 -0.22 23.47 -0.36
N GLY A 46 -0.84 24.46 0.31
CA GLY A 46 -1.53 24.24 1.59
C GLY A 46 -0.60 23.82 2.74
N ARG A 47 -1.10 22.94 3.63
CA ARG A 47 -0.37 22.45 4.81
C ARG A 47 0.21 21.05 4.66
N ALA A 48 -0.12 20.34 3.58
CA ALA A 48 0.29 18.96 3.38
C ALA A 48 1.76 18.89 2.90
N ARG A 49 2.57 18.07 3.59
CA ARG A 49 3.95 17.78 3.18
C ARG A 49 3.94 16.51 2.32
N PRO A 50 4.39 16.58 1.06
CA PRO A 50 4.51 15.38 0.23
C PRO A 50 5.43 14.33 0.84
N ILE A 51 5.05 13.06 0.69
CA ILE A 51 5.85 11.90 1.09
C ILE A 51 6.20 11.12 -0.17
N SER A 52 7.46 10.70 -0.28
CA SER A 52 7.97 9.92 -1.40
C SER A 52 8.83 8.77 -0.90
N LEU A 53 8.85 7.66 -1.63
CA LEU A 53 9.80 6.57 -1.38
C LEU A 53 11.22 7.05 -1.65
N THR A 54 12.15 6.64 -0.80
CA THR A 54 13.59 6.73 -1.12
C THR A 54 13.95 5.63 -2.12
N PRO A 55 15.15 5.65 -2.74
CA PRO A 55 15.62 4.52 -3.54
C PRO A 55 15.63 3.21 -2.75
N ALA A 56 16.07 3.23 -1.49
CA ALA A 56 16.05 2.07 -0.60
C ALA A 56 14.62 1.60 -0.31
N GLY A 57 13.70 2.53 -0.05
CA GLY A 57 12.28 2.22 0.11
C GLY A 57 11.66 1.59 -1.13
N ARG A 58 12.05 2.05 -2.33
CA ARG A 58 11.57 1.47 -3.58
C ARG A 58 12.08 0.04 -3.76
N THR A 59 13.38 -0.19 -3.56
CA THR A 59 13.97 -1.53 -3.64
C THR A 59 13.30 -2.50 -2.67
N LEU A 60 13.08 -2.08 -1.42
CA LEU A 60 12.42 -2.93 -0.43
C LEU A 60 10.95 -3.21 -0.81
N LEU A 61 10.23 -2.21 -1.34
CA LEU A 61 8.87 -2.41 -1.81
C LEU A 61 8.80 -3.41 -2.96
N ASP A 62 9.72 -3.31 -3.93
CA ASP A 62 9.78 -4.24 -5.06
C ASP A 62 10.08 -5.66 -4.58
N GLN A 63 11.00 -5.84 -3.61
CA GLN A 63 11.29 -7.14 -2.98
C GLN A 63 10.08 -7.71 -2.23
N ALA A 64 9.41 -6.88 -1.43
CA ALA A 64 8.22 -7.29 -0.70
C ALA A 64 7.09 -7.70 -1.66
N HIS A 65 6.94 -7.00 -2.78
CA HIS A 65 5.97 -7.34 -3.81
C HIS A 65 6.22 -8.74 -4.39
N THR A 66 7.48 -9.06 -4.73
CA THR A 66 7.84 -10.41 -5.19
C THR A 66 7.48 -11.49 -4.17
N ILE A 67 7.82 -11.27 -2.90
CA ILE A 67 7.53 -12.25 -1.83
C ILE A 67 6.01 -12.48 -1.68
N VAL A 68 5.21 -11.42 -1.80
CA VAL A 68 3.74 -11.52 -1.73
C VAL A 68 3.22 -12.35 -2.89
N LEU A 69 3.64 -12.06 -4.13
CA LEU A 69 3.21 -12.82 -5.31
C LEU A 69 3.59 -14.30 -5.21
N GLU A 70 4.82 -14.61 -4.82
CA GLU A 70 5.28 -15.99 -4.62
C GLU A 70 4.46 -16.71 -3.53
N THR A 71 4.08 -15.98 -2.48
CA THR A 71 3.24 -16.53 -1.41
C THR A 71 1.83 -16.80 -1.92
N GLU A 72 1.24 -15.89 -2.69
CA GLU A 72 -0.08 -16.07 -3.30
C GLU A 72 -0.09 -17.26 -4.26
N GLU A 73 0.92 -17.39 -5.13
CA GLU A 73 1.06 -18.54 -6.02
C GLU A 73 1.10 -19.85 -5.25
N ARG A 74 1.89 -19.91 -4.16
CA ARG A 74 1.98 -21.10 -3.30
C ARG A 74 0.67 -21.40 -2.57
N MET A 75 -0.05 -20.38 -2.11
CA MET A 75 -1.35 -20.54 -1.47
C MET A 75 -2.39 -21.13 -2.42
N LEU A 76 -2.26 -20.86 -3.72
CA LEU A 76 -3.25 -21.23 -4.74
C LEU A 76 -2.86 -22.44 -5.61
N ALA A 77 -1.62 -22.95 -5.50
CA ALA A 77 -1.04 -23.94 -6.40
C ALA A 77 -1.86 -25.24 -6.62
N GLY A 78 -2.75 -25.60 -5.68
CA GLY A 78 -3.62 -26.78 -5.77
C GLY A 78 -5.02 -26.52 -6.34
N LEU A 79 -5.37 -25.27 -6.63
CA LEU A 79 -6.72 -24.89 -7.04
C LEU A 79 -6.83 -24.74 -8.55
N PRO A 80 -7.88 -25.30 -9.18
CA PRO A 80 -8.18 -25.00 -10.58
C PRO A 80 -8.42 -23.49 -10.78
N PRO A 81 -8.09 -22.92 -11.96
CA PRO A 81 -8.27 -21.49 -12.20
C PRO A 81 -9.69 -20.97 -11.97
N GLY A 82 -10.71 -21.83 -12.15
CA GLY A 82 -12.10 -21.50 -11.84
C GLY A 82 -12.37 -21.26 -10.36
N GLU A 83 -11.79 -22.09 -9.49
CA GLU A 83 -11.93 -21.96 -8.03
C GLU A 83 -11.15 -20.74 -7.51
N VAL A 84 -9.97 -20.45 -8.08
CA VAL A 84 -9.23 -19.22 -7.74
C VAL A 84 -10.08 -17.98 -8.04
N ARG A 85 -10.70 -17.90 -9.23
CA ARG A 85 -11.60 -16.79 -9.58
C ARG A 85 -12.80 -16.70 -8.65
N ARG A 86 -13.40 -17.84 -8.31
CA ARG A 86 -14.55 -17.90 -7.40
C ARG A 86 -14.18 -17.41 -6.01
N LEU A 87 -13.05 -17.87 -5.47
CA LEU A 87 -12.54 -17.45 -4.17
C LEU A 87 -12.29 -15.92 -4.13
N ALA A 88 -11.67 -15.36 -5.17
CA ALA A 88 -11.42 -13.92 -5.26
C ALA A 88 -12.71 -13.07 -5.31
N ALA A 89 -13.80 -13.61 -5.86
CA ALA A 89 -15.06 -12.89 -5.97
C ALA A 89 -15.85 -12.82 -4.64
N LEU A 90 -15.69 -13.80 -3.75
CA LEU A 90 -16.48 -13.90 -2.51
C LEU A 90 -16.24 -12.72 -1.55
N PRO A 91 -15.00 -12.30 -1.24
CA PRO A 91 -14.77 -11.14 -0.38
C PRO A 91 -15.34 -9.84 -0.94
N THR A 92 -15.27 -9.63 -2.27
CA THR A 92 -15.86 -8.46 -2.94
C THR A 92 -17.36 -8.42 -2.72
N ALA A 93 -18.06 -9.53 -2.96
CA ALA A 93 -19.49 -9.63 -2.71
C ALA A 93 -19.85 -9.39 -1.23
N CYS A 94 -19.04 -9.90 -0.30
CA CYS A 94 -19.22 -9.62 1.13
C CYS A 94 -19.07 -8.13 1.45
N ALA A 95 -18.07 -7.45 0.87
CA ALA A 95 -17.86 -6.02 1.08
C ALA A 95 -19.02 -5.17 0.51
N GLU A 96 -19.53 -5.52 -0.67
CA GLU A 96 -20.69 -4.87 -1.29
C GLU A 96 -21.97 -5.03 -0.45
N ASN A 97 -22.13 -6.16 0.25
CA ASN A 97 -23.27 -6.36 1.16
C ASN A 97 -23.20 -5.51 2.44
N LEU A 98 -22.03 -4.94 2.76
CA LEU A 98 -21.79 -4.16 3.98
C LEU A 98 -21.70 -2.65 3.71
N SER A 99 -21.76 -2.23 2.45
CA SER A 99 -21.78 -0.81 2.03
C SER A 99 -23.19 -0.28 1.91
#